data_AF-A0A0C2CMI0-F1
#
_entry.id   AF-A0A0C2CMI0-F1
#
_cell.length_a   1.000
_cell.length_b   1.000
_cell.length_c   1.000
_cell.angle_alpha   90.00
_cell.angle_beta   90.00
_cell.angle_gamma   90.00
#
_symmetry.space_group_name_H-M   'P 1'
#
loop_
_entity.id
_entity.type
_entity.pdbx_description
1 polymer ?
#
loop_
_entity_poly.entity_id
_entity_poly.type
_entity_poly.pdbx_seq_one_letter_code
_entity_poly.pdbx_strand_id
1 'polypeptide(L)'
;MESNEIGANQTHWKGVWPSAQYLGNFLCSNENVFRDSVCLELGSGTGVVGLALGKLGAKRGLDWQSEESIAAVLDSLVELDFLIASDVFYDVCTFHPLVTTITTFFDKFPKLRFYFGYAERELCSGAISITD
;
A
#
# COMPACT_ATOMS: atom_id res chain seq x y z
N MET A 1 7.07 -3.99 -35.15
CA MET A 1 6.69 -2.77 -34.40
C MET A 1 6.31 -3.24 -33.02
N GLU A 2 7.29 -3.29 -32.12
CA GLU A 2 7.04 -3.61 -30.72
C GLU A 2 6.45 -2.36 -30.06
N SER A 3 5.23 -2.50 -29.55
CA SER A 3 4.64 -1.52 -28.66
C SER A 3 5.43 -1.54 -27.35
N ASN A 4 6.09 -0.42 -27.02
CA ASN A 4 6.58 -0.15 -25.68
C ASN A 4 5.36 -0.09 -24.74
N GLU A 5 4.95 -1.24 -24.22
CA GLU A 5 3.98 -1.32 -23.15
C GLU A 5 4.65 -0.79 -21.88
N ILE A 6 4.33 0.45 -21.52
CA ILE A 6 4.54 0.99 -20.16
C ILE A 6 3.49 0.31 -19.28
N GLY A 7 3.71 -0.96 -18.98
CA GLY A 7 2.89 -1.76 -18.10
C GLY A 7 3.81 -2.54 -17.17
N ALA A 8 3.49 -2.58 -15.88
CA ALA A 8 4.28 -3.31 -14.90
C ALA A 8 4.47 -4.77 -15.37
N ASN A 9 5.68 -5.14 -15.82
CA ASN A 9 5.99 -6.51 -16.20
C ASN A 9 6.06 -7.36 -14.92
N GLN A 10 4.94 -8.00 -14.58
CA GLN A 10 4.65 -8.57 -13.24
C GLN A 10 5.32 -9.94 -12.97
N THR A 11 6.56 -10.17 -13.42
CA THR A 11 7.25 -11.46 -13.23
C THR A 11 8.11 -11.55 -11.96
N HIS A 12 8.19 -10.48 -11.14
CA HIS A 12 9.14 -10.36 -10.01
C HIS A 12 8.55 -10.44 -8.58
N TRP A 13 7.25 -10.72 -8.40
CA TRP A 13 6.54 -10.55 -7.11
C TRP A 13 6.66 -11.71 -6.10
N LYS A 14 7.74 -12.50 -6.08
CA LYS A 14 7.88 -13.65 -5.14
C LYS A 14 8.55 -13.34 -3.80
N GLY A 15 8.87 -12.08 -3.51
CA GLY A 15 9.62 -11.67 -2.32
C GLY A 15 8.89 -10.67 -1.42
N VAL A 16 9.37 -10.54 -0.18
CA VAL A 16 8.97 -9.45 0.72
C VAL A 16 9.66 -8.18 0.25
N TRP A 17 8.87 -7.16 -0.08
CA TRP A 17 9.40 -5.87 -0.49
C TRP A 17 10.22 -5.20 0.62
N PRO A 18 11.37 -4.56 0.31
CA PRO A 18 12.15 -3.85 1.32
C PRO A 18 11.33 -2.81 2.09
N SER A 19 10.46 -2.07 1.40
CA SER A 19 9.55 -1.10 2.02
C SER A 19 8.66 -1.74 3.08
N ALA A 20 8.14 -2.95 2.81
CA ALA A 20 7.32 -3.70 3.77
C ALA A 20 8.10 -4.06 5.04
N GLN A 21 9.39 -4.37 4.93
CA GLN A 21 10.25 -4.65 6.08
C GLN A 21 10.50 -3.38 6.90
N TYR A 22 10.83 -2.26 6.25
CA TYR A 22 11.02 -0.98 6.92
C TYR A 22 9.75 -0.51 7.62
N LEU A 23 8.60 -0.60 6.94
CA LEU A 23 7.30 -0.21 7.50
C LEU A 23 6.91 -1.13 8.66
N GLY A 24 7.09 -2.45 8.53
CA GLY A 24 6.87 -3.39 9.62
C GLY A 24 7.73 -3.10 10.86
N ASN A 25 9.01 -2.80 10.66
CA ASN A 25 9.92 -2.41 11.75
C ASN A 25 9.52 -1.08 12.40
N PHE A 26 9.08 -0.10 11.61
CA PHE A 26 8.57 1.17 12.11
C PHE A 26 7.35 0.97 12.99
N LEU A 27 6.38 0.16 12.55
CA LEU A 27 5.17 -0.15 13.32
C LEU A 27 5.52 -0.85 14.65
N CYS A 28 6.42 -1.83 14.62
CA CYS A 28 6.86 -2.54 15.82
C CYS A 28 7.62 -1.64 16.80
N SER A 29 8.46 -0.74 16.29
CA SER A 29 9.25 0.18 17.12
C SER A 29 8.39 1.26 17.78
N ASN A 30 7.19 1.50 17.23
CA ASN A 30 6.22 2.48 17.72
C ASN A 30 4.97 1.79 18.27
N GLU A 31 5.11 0.58 18.84
CA GLU A 31 3.97 -0.22 19.28
C GLU A 31 2.98 0.53 20.18
N ASN A 32 3.46 1.44 21.04
CA ASN A 32 2.61 2.25 21.92
C ASN A 32 1.64 3.19 21.17
N VAL A 33 1.91 3.50 19.91
CA VAL A 33 1.05 4.33 19.06
C VAL A 33 -0.03 3.50 18.37
N PHE A 34 0.27 2.24 18.06
CA PHE A 34 -0.55 1.35 17.23
C PHE A 34 -1.29 0.29 18.03
N ARG A 35 -0.90 0.07 19.29
CA ARG A 35 -1.53 -0.89 20.20
C ARG A 35 -3.01 -0.56 20.37
N ASP A 36 -3.85 -1.59 20.26
CA ASP A 36 -5.31 -1.52 20.45
C ASP A 36 -6.04 -0.56 19.48
N SER A 37 -5.40 -0.21 18.36
CA SER A 37 -5.99 0.66 17.33
C SER A 37 -6.63 -0.15 16.19
N VAL A 38 -7.56 0.49 15.47
CA VAL A 38 -8.15 -0.10 14.26
C VAL A 38 -7.31 0.29 13.06
N CYS A 39 -6.58 -0.69 12.50
CA CYS A 39 -5.75 -0.51 11.30
C CYS A 39 -6.31 -1.26 10.11
N LEU A 40 -6.20 -0.64 8.93
CA LEU A 40 -6.48 -1.23 7.63
C LEU A 40 -5.23 -1.19 6.76
N GLU A 41 -4.87 -2.33 6.18
CA GLU A 41 -3.77 -2.45 5.22
C GLU A 41 -4.29 -2.41 3.78
N LEU A 42 -3.77 -1.48 2.96
CA LEU A 42 -4.00 -1.44 1.51
C LEU A 42 -2.93 -2.25 0.78
N GLY A 43 -3.35 -3.19 -0.06
CA GLY A 43 -2.46 -3.91 -0.95
C GLY A 43 -1.44 -4.76 -0.19
N SER A 44 -1.92 -5.72 0.60
CA SER A 44 -1.11 -6.49 1.55
C SER A 44 0.04 -7.28 0.93
N GLY A 45 0.00 -7.56 -0.38
CA GLY A 45 1.06 -8.29 -1.09
C GLY A 45 1.32 -9.65 -0.44
N THR A 46 2.49 -9.80 0.21
CA THR A 46 2.88 -11.02 0.95
C THR A 46 2.31 -11.13 2.36
N GLY A 47 1.66 -10.07 2.87
CA GLY A 47 1.01 -10.02 4.18
C GLY A 47 1.93 -9.73 5.38
N VAL A 48 3.20 -9.37 5.15
CA VAL A 48 4.17 -9.10 6.24
C VAL A 48 3.76 -7.91 7.11
N VAL A 49 3.26 -6.84 6.50
CA VAL A 49 2.79 -5.66 7.23
C VAL A 49 1.51 -5.99 8.01
N GLY A 50 0.57 -6.72 7.40
CA GLY A 50 -0.59 -7.29 8.10
C GLY A 50 -0.24 -8.19 9.29
N LEU A 51 0.83 -9.00 9.20
CA LEU A 51 1.32 -9.81 10.34
C LEU A 51 1.88 -8.94 11.47
N ALA A 52 2.64 -7.89 11.15
CA ALA A 52 3.15 -6.94 12.13
C ALA A 52 1.98 -6.22 12.85
N LEU A 53 0.97 -5.77 12.10
CA LEU A 53 -0.25 -5.18 12.67
C LEU A 53 -1.03 -6.16 13.54
N GLY A 54 -1.09 -7.44 13.13
CA GLY A 54 -1.74 -8.50 13.90
C GLY A 54 -1.13 -8.74 15.28
N LYS A 55 0.17 -8.50 15.45
CA LYS A 55 0.86 -8.53 16.75
C LYS A 55 0.49 -7.33 17.63
N LEU A 56 0.06 -6.22 17.03
CA LEU A 56 -0.30 -4.97 17.69
C LEU A 56 -1.80 -4.87 18.02
N GLY A 57 -2.59 -5.90 17.68
CA GLY A 57 -4.03 -5.97 17.97
C GLY A 57 -4.94 -5.47 16.84
N ALA A 58 -4.37 -5.01 15.73
CA ALA A 58 -5.10 -4.36 14.63
C ALA A 58 -5.24 -5.29 13.42
N LYS A 59 -6.45 -5.49 12.87
CA LYS A 59 -6.63 -6.43 11.75
C LYS A 59 -7.76 -6.03 10.79
N ARG A 60 -7.38 -5.65 9.57
CA ARG A 60 -8.06 -5.98 8.30
C ARG A 60 -7.11 -5.66 7.13
N GLY A 61 -7.08 -6.53 6.11
CA GLY A 61 -6.46 -6.25 4.82
C GLY A 61 -7.54 -5.92 3.79
N LEU A 62 -7.24 -5.01 2.86
CA LEU A 62 -8.13 -4.59 1.79
C LEU A 62 -7.43 -4.71 0.43
N ASP A 63 -8.14 -5.36 -0.50
CA ASP A 63 -7.88 -5.22 -1.92
C ASP A 63 -8.53 -3.92 -2.42
N TRP A 64 -7.69 -2.96 -2.78
CA TRP A 64 -8.12 -1.62 -3.21
C TRP A 64 -8.50 -1.56 -4.70
N GLN A 65 -8.38 -2.67 -5.44
CA GLN A 65 -8.74 -2.72 -6.86
C GLN A 65 -10.21 -3.14 -7.08
N SER A 66 -10.91 -3.62 -6.05
CA SER A 66 -12.35 -3.99 -6.11
C SER A 66 -13.20 -2.98 -5.35
N GLU A 67 -14.11 -2.32 -6.07
CA GLU A 67 -15.08 -1.37 -5.48
C GLU A 67 -16.00 -2.05 -4.46
N GLU A 68 -16.39 -3.30 -4.71
CA GLU A 68 -17.24 -4.08 -3.79
C GLU A 68 -16.51 -4.37 -2.48
N SER A 69 -15.21 -4.67 -2.57
CA SER A 69 -14.36 -4.91 -1.40
C SER A 69 -14.20 -3.63 -0.58
N ILE A 70 -13.99 -2.49 -1.26
CA ILE A 70 -13.91 -1.17 -0.61
C ILE A 70 -15.22 -0.85 0.11
N ALA A 71 -16.36 -0.98 -0.58
CA ALA A 71 -17.68 -0.69 -0.02
C ALA A 71 -17.99 -1.59 1.19
N ALA A 72 -17.75 -2.90 1.08
CA ALA A 72 -17.96 -3.84 2.18
C ALA A 72 -17.09 -3.51 3.41
N VAL A 73 -15.83 -3.12 3.19
CA VAL A 73 -14.95 -2.71 4.30
C VAL A 73 -15.43 -1.42 4.93
N LEU A 74 -15.75 -0.40 4.12
CA LEU A 74 -16.30 0.85 4.62
C LEU A 74 -17.53 0.57 5.47
N ASP A 75 -18.53 -0.14 4.97
CA ASP A 75 -19.78 -0.42 5.69
C ASP A 75 -19.57 -1.20 6.99
N SER A 76 -18.56 -2.09 7.04
CA SER A 76 -18.25 -2.88 8.23
C SER A 76 -17.54 -2.10 9.35
N LEU A 77 -16.90 -0.97 9.02
CA LEU A 77 -16.07 -0.21 9.95
C LEU A 77 -16.84 0.98 10.55
N VAL A 78 -16.85 1.03 11.88
CA VAL A 78 -17.38 2.16 12.67
C VAL A 78 -16.30 3.23 12.89
N GLU A 79 -15.06 2.79 13.05
CA GLU A 79 -13.89 3.66 13.22
C GLU A 79 -12.68 3.09 12.48
N LEU A 80 -11.72 3.95 12.17
CA LEU A 80 -10.44 3.59 11.58
C LEU A 80 -9.39 4.61 12.01
N ASP A 81 -8.39 4.16 12.77
CA ASP A 81 -7.31 5.01 13.27
C ASP A 81 -6.19 5.17 12.25
N PHE A 82 -5.85 4.06 11.59
CA PHE A 82 -4.70 4.00 10.69
C PHE A 82 -5.02 3.29 9.39
N LEU A 83 -4.64 3.94 8.30
CA LEU A 83 -4.54 3.34 6.98
C LEU A 83 -3.07 3.12 6.69
N ILE A 84 -2.69 1.90 6.34
CA ILE A 84 -1.30 1.50 6.13
C ILE A 84 -1.15 0.98 4.71
N ALA A 85 -0.12 1.39 3.98
CA ALA A 85 0.15 0.84 2.65
C ALA A 85 1.65 0.63 2.41
N SER A 86 2.03 -0.51 1.86
CA SER A 86 3.43 -0.78 1.50
C SER A 86 3.55 -1.06 0.02
N ASP A 87 4.35 -0.24 -0.68
CA ASP A 87 4.65 -0.39 -2.11
C ASP A 87 3.39 -0.54 -2.98
N VAL A 88 2.39 0.32 -2.75
CA VAL A 88 1.19 0.43 -3.60
C VAL A 88 1.34 1.47 -4.72
N PHE A 89 2.27 2.42 -4.56
CA PHE A 89 2.55 3.49 -5.54
C PHE A 89 3.61 3.07 -6.57
N TYR A 90 3.40 1.96 -7.27
CA TYR A 90 4.38 1.44 -8.26
C TYR A 90 3.93 1.55 -9.72
N ASP A 91 2.62 1.65 -9.98
CA ASP A 91 2.06 1.80 -11.32
C ASP A 91 1.30 3.13 -11.42
N VAL A 92 1.87 4.07 -12.19
CA VAL A 92 1.31 5.41 -12.39
C VAL A 92 -0.11 5.38 -12.95
N CYS A 93 -0.48 4.35 -13.71
CA CYS A 93 -1.83 4.19 -14.25
C CYS A 93 -2.87 3.96 -13.15
N THR A 94 -2.45 3.47 -11.99
CA THR A 94 -3.33 3.14 -10.88
C THR A 94 -3.35 4.20 -9.77
N PHE A 95 -2.56 5.28 -9.92
CA PHE A 95 -2.47 6.33 -8.90
C PHE A 95 -3.79 7.05 -8.67
N HIS A 96 -4.51 7.37 -9.74
CA HIS A 96 -5.80 8.04 -9.59
C HIS A 96 -6.83 7.17 -8.86
N PRO A 97 -7.07 5.91 -9.26
CA PRO A 97 -7.90 4.98 -8.47
C PRO A 97 -7.46 4.84 -7.00
N LEU A 98 -6.16 4.69 -6.75
CA LEU A 98 -5.60 4.53 -5.41
C LEU A 98 -5.85 5.77 -4.53
N VAL A 99 -5.61 6.96 -5.07
CA VAL A 99 -5.87 8.23 -4.36
C VAL A 99 -7.36 8.37 -4.08
N THR A 100 -8.23 8.04 -5.04
CA THR A 100 -9.68 8.04 -4.84
C THR A 100 -10.08 7.13 -3.68
N THR A 101 -9.58 5.89 -3.63
CA THR A 101 -9.82 4.98 -2.50
C THR A 101 -9.37 5.60 -1.18
N ILE A 102 -8.15 6.14 -1.12
CA ILE A 102 -7.61 6.78 0.10
C ILE A 102 -8.51 7.94 0.54
N THR A 103 -8.96 8.79 -0.39
CA THR A 103 -9.85 9.92 -0.07
C THR A 103 -11.19 9.47 0.49
N THR A 104 -11.78 8.40 -0.03
CA THR A 104 -13.04 7.85 0.51
C THR A 104 -12.90 7.42 1.97
N PHE A 105 -11.74 6.87 2.36
CA PHE A 105 -11.47 6.56 3.77
C PHE A 105 -11.32 7.81 4.64
N PHE A 106 -10.66 8.85 4.14
CA PHE A 106 -10.55 10.13 4.87
C PHE A 106 -11.91 10.82 5.04
N ASP A 107 -12.78 10.76 4.03
CA ASP A 107 -14.12 11.34 4.09
C ASP A 107 -14.97 10.67 5.18
N LYS A 108 -14.86 9.35 5.33
CA LYS A 108 -15.58 8.60 6.36
C LYS A 108 -14.95 8.74 7.75
N PHE A 109 -13.62 8.78 7.82
CA PHE A 109 -12.86 8.74 9.07
C PHE A 109 -11.99 9.99 9.21
N PRO A 110 -12.51 11.11 9.72
CA PRO A 110 -11.80 12.41 9.71
C PRO A 110 -10.57 12.45 10.64
N LYS A 111 -10.39 11.48 11.53
CA LYS A 111 -9.23 11.35 12.41
C LYS A 111 -8.18 10.36 11.88
N LEU A 112 -8.44 9.77 10.71
CA LEU A 112 -7.57 8.78 10.10
C LEU A 112 -6.16 9.32 9.90
N ARG A 113 -5.16 8.49 10.18
CA ARG A 113 -3.77 8.75 9.84
C ARG A 113 -3.29 7.74 8.80
N PHE A 114 -2.74 8.23 7.70
CA PHE A 114 -2.20 7.38 6.64
C PHE A 114 -0.69 7.26 6.75
N TYR A 115 -0.18 6.03 6.86
CA TYR A 115 1.25 5.74 6.76
C TYR A 115 1.49 4.88 5.54
N PHE A 116 2.44 5.27 4.71
CA PHE A 116 2.86 4.43 3.60
C PHE A 116 4.37 4.38 3.49
N GLY A 117 4.86 3.24 3.03
CA GLY A 117 6.24 3.08 2.60
C GLY A 117 6.26 2.86 1.09
N TYR A 118 7.20 3.49 0.40
CA TYR A 118 7.50 3.17 -0.99
C TYR A 118 9.02 3.07 -1.20
N ALA A 119 9.45 2.19 -2.10
CA ALA A 119 10.81 2.19 -2.61
C ALA A 119 10.91 3.05 -3.88
N GLU A 120 11.72 4.11 -3.84
CA GLU A 120 12.08 4.85 -5.06
C GLU A 120 12.84 3.92 -6.01
N ARG A 121 12.46 3.94 -7.28
CA ARG A 121 13.13 3.18 -8.34
C ARG A 121 13.64 4.16 -9.37
N GLU A 122 14.96 4.20 -9.54
CA GLU A 122 15.52 4.87 -10.71
C GLU A 122 15.13 4.09 -11.96
N LEU A 123 14.63 4.78 -12.98
CA LEU A 123 14.57 4.22 -14.32
C LEU A 123 16.01 3.89 -14.71
N CYS A 124 16.34 2.61 -14.96
CA CYS A 124 17.65 2.23 -15.45
C CYS A 124 18.05 3.16 -16.60
N SER A 125 19.10 3.96 -16.39
CA SER A 125 19.75 4.79 -17.39
C SER A 125 20.56 3.91 -18.36
N GLY A 126 19.87 3.00 -19.05
CA GLY A 126 20.43 2.09 -20.04
C GLY A 126 20.27 2.65 -21.44
N ALA A 127 21.33 3.29 -21.94
CA ALA A 127 21.65 3.50 -23.35
C ALA A 127 20.55 4.07 -24.28
N ILE A 128 20.43 5.39 -24.32
CA ILE A 128 20.25 6.05 -25.63
C ILE A 128 21.65 6.48 -26.07
N SER A 129 22.39 5.59 -26.74
CA SER A 129 23.49 6.03 -27.60
C SER A 129 22.87 6.62 -28.85
N ILE A 130 22.72 7.95 -28.89
CA ILE A 130 22.62 8.66 -30.17
C ILE A 130 24.05 8.71 -30.69
N THR A 131 24.39 7.82 -31.61
CA THR A 131 25.58 8.01 -32.45
C THR A 131 25.23 9.03 -33.52
N ASP A 132 26.07 10.07 -33.64
CA ASP A 132 26.02 11.10 -34.68
C ASP A 132 26.06 10.52 -36.11
#